data_AF-A0A9E8CSW9-F1
#
_entry.id   AF-A0A9E8CSW9-F1
#
_cell.length_a   1.000
_cell.length_b   1.000
_cell.length_c   1.000
_cell.angle_alpha   90.00
_cell.angle_beta   90.00
_cell.angle_gamma   90.00
#
_symmetry.space_group_name_H-M   'P 1'
#
loop_
_entity.id
_entity.type
_entity.pdbx_description
1 polymer ?
#
loop_
_entity_poly.entity_id
_entity_poly.type
_entity_poly.pdbx_seq_one_letter_code
_entity_poly.pdbx_strand_id
1 'polypeptide(L)'
;MRLIWGMSFVTACLSGPALAQQGSAYSAGLRVAQGRGYANADCYARVFAKHAVIVENAAGKRSWFATSTPAYNAEQRSRCGIDRLQDIAARREAQRFAAPGAPRIRGAIHGVGMRVAAERGYGGSEANCFARVYAVYASPQPASRGQVKYAIDGRSAHAYTQELFQRCGISR
;
A
#
# COMPACT_ATOMS: atom_id res chain seq x y z
N MET A 1 35.64 21.79 59.58
CA MET A 1 34.35 22.50 59.49
C MET A 1 34.11 22.82 58.01
N ARG A 2 33.09 22.36 57.27
CA ARG A 2 31.77 21.77 57.56
C ARG A 2 31.50 20.64 56.54
N LEU A 3 30.90 19.55 57.01
CA LEU A 3 30.18 18.53 56.23
C LEU A 3 28.83 19.08 55.76
N ILE A 4 28.29 18.57 54.63
CA ILE A 4 26.86 18.38 54.26
C ILE A 4 26.90 17.66 52.88
N TRP A 5 26.64 16.34 52.78
CA TRP A 5 25.34 15.72 52.44
C TRP A 5 24.67 16.40 51.22
N GLY A 6 24.33 15.78 50.10
CA GLY A 6 24.10 14.39 49.74
C GLY A 6 23.32 14.39 48.41
N MET A 7 22.58 13.31 48.18
CA MET A 7 21.68 13.04 47.05
C MET A 7 22.33 12.48 45.78
N SER A 8 22.62 11.18 45.87
CA SER A 8 22.49 10.24 44.75
C SER A 8 21.14 10.44 44.06
N PHE A 9 21.16 10.94 42.82
CA PHE A 9 20.02 10.79 41.92
C PHE A 9 20.05 9.37 41.35
N VAL A 10 19.18 8.53 41.90
CA VAL A 10 18.76 7.28 41.28
C VAL A 10 17.93 7.65 40.05
N THR A 11 18.55 7.66 38.87
CA THR A 11 17.84 7.81 37.61
C THR A 11 17.07 6.52 37.35
N ALA A 12 15.78 6.56 37.67
CA ALA A 12 14.81 5.50 37.42
C ALA A 12 14.89 5.01 35.97
N CYS A 13 14.99 3.69 35.82
CA CYS A 13 14.71 3.00 34.57
C CYS A 13 13.25 3.24 34.16
N LEU A 14 13.00 4.27 33.34
CA LEU A 14 11.74 4.45 32.61
C LEU A 14 11.73 3.54 31.39
N SER A 15 11.55 2.25 31.65
CA SER A 15 11.17 1.26 30.65
C SER A 15 9.69 1.47 30.29
N GLY A 16 9.40 2.23 29.24
CA GLY A 16 8.05 2.23 28.65
C GLY A 16 7.75 3.41 27.72
N PRO A 17 7.91 3.23 26.40
CA PRO A 17 6.74 3.44 25.54
C PRO A 17 6.63 2.40 24.40
N ALA A 18 7.10 1.15 24.58
CA ALA A 18 7.07 0.18 23.48
C ALA A 18 5.62 -0.16 23.03
N LEU A 19 4.67 -0.28 23.97
CA LEU A 19 3.29 -0.72 23.66
C LEU A 19 2.40 0.39 23.08
N ALA A 20 2.54 1.64 23.55
CA ALA A 20 1.75 2.78 23.03
C ALA A 20 2.20 3.18 21.61
N GLN A 21 3.50 3.08 21.33
CA GLN A 21 4.05 3.26 19.99
C GLN A 21 3.51 2.21 19.01
N GLN A 22 3.36 0.96 19.47
CA GLN A 22 2.87 -0.15 18.66
C GLN A 22 1.44 0.04 18.17
N GLY A 23 0.54 0.60 18.99
CA GLY A 23 -0.82 0.96 18.56
C GLY A 23 -0.85 2.03 17.46
N SER A 24 0.02 3.03 17.55
CA SER A 24 0.11 4.09 16.54
C SER A 24 0.77 3.61 15.23
N ALA A 25 1.80 2.76 15.32
CA ALA A 25 2.46 2.14 14.17
C ALA A 25 1.52 1.15 13.45
N TYR A 26 0.76 0.35 14.21
CA TYR A 26 -0.27 -0.54 13.68
C TYR A 26 -1.32 0.23 12.88
N SER A 27 -1.88 1.32 13.45
CA SER A 27 -2.88 2.14 12.75
C SER A 27 -2.35 2.77 11.45
N ALA A 28 -1.06 3.13 11.43
CA ALA A 28 -0.41 3.64 10.23
C ALA A 28 -0.24 2.53 9.19
N GLY A 29 0.20 1.33 9.62
CA GLY A 29 0.28 0.15 8.78
C GLY A 29 -1.06 -0.26 8.18
N LEU A 30 -2.14 -0.17 8.96
CA LEU A 30 -3.50 -0.47 8.51
C LEU A 30 -3.95 0.48 7.40
N ARG A 31 -3.75 1.79 7.58
CA ARG A 31 -4.05 2.79 6.55
C ARG A 31 -3.25 2.55 5.28
N VAL A 32 -1.97 2.20 5.41
CA VAL A 32 -1.12 1.85 4.27
C VAL A 32 -1.66 0.60 3.55
N ALA A 33 -2.01 -0.46 4.28
CA ALA A 33 -2.51 -1.69 3.69
C ALA A 33 -3.85 -1.50 2.98
N GLN A 34 -4.77 -0.76 3.60
CA GLN A 34 -6.07 -0.42 3.02
C GLN A 34 -5.92 0.44 1.77
N GLY A 35 -5.08 1.48 1.82
CA GLY A 35 -4.78 2.31 0.64
C GLY A 35 -4.09 1.55 -0.49
N ARG A 36 -3.45 0.42 -0.18
CA ARG A 36 -2.85 -0.49 -1.16
C ARG A 36 -3.77 -1.61 -1.64
N GLY A 37 -4.94 -1.77 -1.02
CA GLY A 37 -5.90 -2.82 -1.37
C GLY A 37 -5.47 -4.23 -0.98
N TYR A 38 -4.65 -4.38 0.07
CA TYR A 38 -4.28 -5.71 0.55
C TYR A 38 -5.45 -6.41 1.24
N ALA A 39 -5.75 -7.65 0.82
CA ALA A 39 -6.81 -8.46 1.41
C ALA A 39 -6.56 -8.72 2.91
N ASN A 40 -5.30 -8.93 3.30
CA ASN A 40 -4.89 -9.20 4.68
C ASN A 40 -4.32 -7.93 5.36
N ALA A 41 -5.09 -6.84 5.36
CA ALA A 41 -4.63 -5.54 5.86
C ALA A 41 -4.23 -5.53 7.34
N ASP A 42 -4.94 -6.31 8.15
CA ASP A 42 -4.63 -6.49 9.57
C ASP A 42 -3.29 -7.23 9.78
N CYS A 43 -3.07 -8.36 9.09
CA CYS A 43 -1.80 -9.09 9.16
C CYS A 43 -0.63 -8.19 8.76
N TYR A 44 -0.80 -7.45 7.66
CA TYR A 44 0.18 -6.47 7.22
C TYR A 44 0.52 -5.46 8.31
N ALA A 45 -0.50 -4.91 8.97
CA ALA A 45 -0.33 -3.87 9.98
C ALA A 45 0.42 -4.37 11.22
N ARG A 46 0.22 -5.63 11.64
CA ARG A 46 0.98 -6.25 12.75
C ARG A 46 2.46 -6.41 12.39
N VAL A 47 2.75 -6.93 11.20
CA VAL A 47 4.14 -7.09 10.74
C VAL A 47 4.76 -5.71 10.50
N PHE A 48 4.02 -4.74 9.96
CA PHE A 48 4.46 -3.36 9.80
C PHE A 48 4.87 -2.75 11.14
N ALA A 49 4.04 -2.86 12.18
CA ALA A 49 4.32 -2.30 13.50
C ALA A 49 5.60 -2.84 14.15
N LYS A 50 6.00 -4.08 13.81
CA LYS A 50 7.25 -4.70 14.28
C LYS A 50 8.50 -4.11 13.62
N HIS A 51 8.40 -3.68 12.37
CA HIS A 51 9.52 -3.19 11.56
C HIS A 51 9.50 -1.67 11.34
N ALA A 52 8.46 -0.98 11.83
CA ALA A 52 8.28 0.44 11.64
C ALA A 52 9.17 1.26 12.59
N VAL A 53 9.77 2.30 12.03
CA VAL A 53 10.51 3.34 12.76
C VAL A 53 9.82 4.68 12.55
N ILE A 54 10.03 5.61 13.47
CA ILE A 54 9.56 6.99 13.30
C ILE A 54 10.59 7.72 12.44
N VAL A 55 10.12 8.31 11.34
CA VAL A 55 10.92 9.17 10.48
C VAL A 55 10.35 10.59 10.55
N GLU A 56 11.23 11.55 10.76
CA GLU A 56 10.91 12.97 10.77
C GLU A 56 11.26 13.58 9.41
N ASN A 57 10.36 14.39 8.85
CA ASN A 57 10.64 15.12 7.62
C ASN A 57 11.31 16.47 7.90
N ALA A 58 11.78 17.15 6.85
CA ALA A 58 12.44 18.46 6.97
C ALA A 58 11.54 19.57 7.58
N ALA A 59 10.24 19.35 7.68
CA ALA A 59 9.27 20.26 8.31
C ALA A 59 8.94 19.86 9.77
N GLY A 60 9.69 18.93 10.38
CA GLY A 60 9.49 18.48 11.77
C GLY A 60 8.31 17.52 11.97
N LYS A 61 7.65 17.07 10.90
CA LYS A 61 6.52 16.14 11.01
C LYS A 61 7.02 14.70 11.13
N ARG A 62 6.62 14.05 12.21
CA ARG A 62 6.95 12.65 12.51
C ARG A 62 5.93 11.70 11.86
N SER A 63 6.41 10.64 11.22
CA SER A 63 5.58 9.63 10.57
C SER A 63 6.15 8.23 10.73
N TRP A 64 5.29 7.21 10.70
CA TRP A 64 5.70 5.82 10.77
C TRP A 64 6.13 5.31 9.39
N PHE A 65 7.32 4.72 9.32
CA PHE A 65 7.87 4.19 8.09
C PHE A 65 8.57 2.86 8.34
N ALA A 66 8.33 1.88 7.46
CA ALA A 66 9.04 0.61 7.47
C ALA A 66 9.83 0.47 6.17
N THR A 67 11.16 0.47 6.28
CA THR A 67 12.07 0.24 5.14
C THR A 67 11.86 -1.16 4.56
N SER A 68 11.97 -1.32 3.25
CA SER A 68 11.87 -2.64 2.59
C SER A 68 13.13 -3.48 2.79
N THR A 69 13.39 -3.89 4.03
CA THR A 69 14.48 -4.81 4.36
C THR A 69 14.12 -6.25 3.92
N PRO A 70 15.11 -7.12 3.63
CA PRO A 70 14.85 -8.52 3.31
C PRO A 70 14.03 -9.24 4.39
N ALA A 71 14.34 -9.00 5.67
CA ALA A 71 13.62 -9.59 6.80
C ALA A 71 12.15 -9.17 6.84
N TYR A 72 11.86 -7.88 6.65
CA TYR A 72 10.49 -7.39 6.61
C TYR A 72 9.70 -7.95 5.42
N ASN A 73 10.29 -7.96 4.23
CA ASN A 73 9.62 -8.47 3.04
C ASN A 73 9.35 -9.97 3.12
N ALA A 74 10.30 -10.75 3.67
CA ALA A 74 10.14 -12.18 3.90
C ALA A 74 9.02 -12.46 4.90
N GLU A 75 8.95 -11.71 6.01
CA GLU A 75 7.90 -11.87 7.02
C GLU A 75 6.50 -11.49 6.47
N GLN A 76 6.41 -10.43 5.66
CA GLN A 76 5.16 -10.07 4.99
C GLN A 76 4.70 -11.14 4.00
N ARG A 77 5.63 -11.73 3.23
CA ARG A 77 5.30 -12.79 2.28
C ARG A 77 4.89 -14.07 2.99
N SER A 78 5.67 -14.52 3.98
CA SER A 78 5.43 -15.80 4.67
C SER A 78 4.21 -15.78 5.57
N ARG A 79 3.95 -14.67 6.28
CA ARG A 79 2.84 -14.60 7.24
C ARG A 79 1.54 -14.06 6.64
N CYS A 80 1.64 -13.13 5.70
CA CYS A 80 0.47 -12.42 5.18
C CYS A 80 0.18 -12.72 3.71
N GLY A 81 1.06 -13.46 3.01
CA GLY A 81 0.95 -13.70 1.57
C GLY A 81 1.20 -12.45 0.73
N ILE A 82 1.82 -11.41 1.30
CA ILE A 82 2.00 -10.11 0.63
C ILE A 82 3.41 -10.02 0.07
N ASP A 83 3.54 -9.99 -1.25
CA ASP A 83 4.78 -9.70 -1.94
C ASP A 83 5.01 -8.19 -2.09
N ARG A 84 5.66 -7.59 -1.09
CA ARG A 84 5.95 -6.15 -1.09
C ARG A 84 6.93 -5.74 -2.19
N LEU A 85 7.86 -6.61 -2.59
CA LEU A 85 8.83 -6.29 -3.64
C LEU A 85 8.13 -6.21 -5.00
N GLN A 86 7.24 -7.15 -5.27
CA GLN A 86 6.39 -7.12 -6.46
C GLN A 86 5.45 -5.90 -6.46
N ASP A 87 4.83 -5.55 -5.33
CA ASP A 87 4.01 -4.32 -5.20
C ASP A 87 4.83 -3.04 -5.47
N ILE A 88 6.05 -2.94 -4.92
CA ILE A 88 6.92 -1.78 -5.14
C ILE A 88 7.37 -1.71 -6.60
N ALA A 89 7.76 -2.83 -7.20
CA ALA A 89 8.14 -2.89 -8.61
C ALA A 89 6.95 -2.48 -9.51
N ALA A 90 5.76 -3.02 -9.22
CA ALA A 90 4.53 -2.70 -9.93
C ALA A 90 4.17 -1.21 -9.85
N ARG A 91 4.39 -0.57 -8.70
CA ARG A 91 4.15 0.85 -8.49
C ARG A 91 5.22 1.74 -9.13
N ARG A 92 6.49 1.34 -9.08
CA ARG A 92 7.57 2.03 -9.79
C ARG A 92 7.35 2.00 -11.29
N GLU A 93 6.91 0.87 -11.81
CA GLU A 93 6.51 0.72 -13.21
C GLU A 93 5.29 1.60 -13.53
N ALA A 94 4.25 1.59 -12.70
CA ALA A 94 3.10 2.51 -12.84
C ALA A 94 3.51 3.99 -12.81
N GLN A 95 4.52 4.36 -12.01
CA GLN A 95 5.08 5.71 -11.95
C GLN A 95 5.90 6.07 -13.21
N ARG A 96 6.61 5.11 -13.83
CA ARG A 96 7.28 5.31 -15.13
C ARG A 96 6.29 5.63 -16.23
N PHE A 97 5.12 4.99 -16.22
CA PHE A 97 4.00 5.31 -17.11
C PHE A 97 3.20 6.56 -16.69
N ALA A 98 3.63 7.27 -15.65
CA ALA A 98 3.06 8.55 -15.20
C ALA A 98 4.01 9.76 -15.45
N ALA A 99 5.05 9.56 -16.28
CA ALA A 99 5.94 10.61 -16.77
C ALA A 99 5.16 11.76 -17.48
N PRO A 100 5.72 12.98 -17.59
CA PRO A 100 5.05 14.08 -18.28
C PRO A 100 4.69 13.67 -19.72
N GLY A 101 3.38 13.53 -20.01
CA GLY A 101 2.86 13.08 -21.31
C GLY A 101 2.27 11.67 -21.34
N ALA A 102 2.45 10.85 -20.30
CA ALA A 102 1.82 9.53 -20.21
C ALA A 102 0.50 9.57 -19.39
N PRO A 103 -0.51 8.71 -19.70
CA PRO A 103 -1.79 8.72 -18.98
C PRO A 103 -1.56 8.39 -17.50
N ARG A 104 -1.74 9.39 -16.63
CA ARG A 104 -1.55 9.23 -15.18
C ARG A 104 -2.48 8.15 -14.63
N ILE A 105 -1.91 7.05 -14.16
CA ILE A 105 -2.60 6.06 -13.32
C ILE A 105 -2.99 6.78 -12.01
N ARG A 106 -4.23 7.29 -11.96
CA ARG A 106 -4.78 7.87 -10.74
C ARG A 106 -5.07 6.71 -9.80
N GLY A 107 -4.51 6.72 -8.58
CA GLY A 107 -4.70 5.64 -7.60
C GLY A 107 -6.18 5.26 -7.34
N ALA A 108 -7.11 6.16 -7.62
CA ALA A 108 -8.54 5.89 -7.62
C ALA A 108 -8.98 4.82 -8.65
N ILE A 109 -8.37 4.76 -9.84
CA ILE A 109 -8.76 3.86 -10.93
C ILE A 109 -8.32 2.42 -10.65
N HIS A 110 -7.17 2.22 -10.01
CA HIS A 110 -6.76 0.89 -9.54
C HIS A 110 -7.76 0.36 -8.49
N GLY A 111 -8.21 1.21 -7.56
CA GLY A 111 -9.28 0.85 -6.62
C GLY A 111 -10.61 0.49 -7.29
N VAL A 112 -10.98 1.21 -8.36
CA VAL A 112 -12.13 0.84 -9.20
C VAL A 112 -11.90 -0.51 -9.87
N GLY A 113 -10.71 -0.74 -10.43
CA GLY A 113 -10.33 -2.03 -11.03
C GLY A 113 -10.40 -3.19 -10.04
N MET A 114 -9.98 -3.01 -8.79
CA MET A 114 -10.09 -4.02 -7.73
C MET A 114 -11.55 -4.35 -7.40
N ARG A 115 -12.44 -3.35 -7.37
CA ARG A 115 -13.87 -3.57 -7.16
C ARG A 115 -14.50 -4.34 -8.31
N VAL A 116 -14.22 -3.94 -9.56
CA VAL A 116 -14.70 -4.62 -10.76
C VAL A 116 -14.15 -6.06 -10.84
N ALA A 117 -12.92 -6.28 -10.39
CA ALA A 117 -12.35 -7.62 -10.30
C ALA A 117 -13.11 -8.49 -9.29
N ALA A 118 -13.41 -7.96 -8.10
CA ALA A 118 -14.17 -8.66 -7.07
C ALA A 118 -15.62 -8.95 -7.50
N GLU A 119 -16.29 -8.01 -8.18
CA GLU A 119 -17.63 -8.22 -8.78
C GLU A 119 -17.62 -9.35 -9.82
N ARG A 120 -16.48 -9.59 -10.46
CA ARG A 120 -16.28 -10.70 -11.41
C ARG A 120 -15.77 -11.99 -10.76
N GLY A 121 -15.68 -12.04 -9.44
CA GLY A 121 -15.25 -13.21 -8.68
C GLY A 121 -13.72 -13.39 -8.59
N TYR A 122 -12.92 -12.45 -9.09
CA TYR A 122 -11.46 -12.53 -8.98
C TYR A 122 -11.02 -12.06 -7.59
N GLY A 123 -10.12 -12.81 -6.97
CA GLY A 123 -9.52 -12.51 -5.66
C GLY A 123 -7.99 -12.42 -5.70
N GLY A 124 -7.41 -11.94 -4.61
CA GLY A 124 -5.95 -12.02 -4.39
C GLY A 124 -5.08 -11.45 -5.52
N SER A 125 -4.17 -12.28 -6.04
CA SER A 125 -3.21 -11.90 -7.09
C SER A 125 -3.87 -11.63 -8.45
N GLU A 126 -4.94 -12.36 -8.78
CA GLU A 126 -5.69 -12.17 -10.02
C GLU A 126 -6.42 -10.84 -10.01
N ALA A 127 -7.08 -10.50 -8.90
CA ALA A 127 -7.75 -9.22 -8.74
C ALA A 127 -6.78 -8.03 -8.89
N ASN A 128 -5.59 -8.14 -8.30
CA ASN A 128 -4.57 -7.11 -8.42
C ASN A 128 -4.01 -7.00 -9.85
N CYS A 129 -3.77 -8.12 -10.52
CA CYS A 129 -3.33 -8.12 -11.92
C CYS A 129 -4.39 -7.47 -12.83
N PHE A 130 -5.65 -7.87 -12.66
CA PHE A 130 -6.80 -7.27 -13.34
C PHE A 130 -6.85 -5.76 -13.11
N ALA A 131 -6.76 -5.31 -11.86
CA ALA A 131 -6.85 -3.90 -11.51
C ALA A 131 -5.72 -3.06 -12.11
N ARG A 132 -4.51 -3.63 -12.26
CA ARG A 132 -3.40 -2.96 -12.95
C ARG A 132 -3.68 -2.78 -14.43
N VAL A 133 -4.10 -3.84 -15.11
CA VAL A 133 -4.45 -3.77 -16.55
C VAL A 133 -5.63 -2.81 -16.74
N TYR A 134 -6.67 -2.93 -15.91
CA TYR A 134 -7.81 -2.03 -15.94
C TYR A 134 -7.41 -0.55 -15.80
N ALA A 135 -6.51 -0.23 -14.88
CA ALA A 135 -6.09 1.17 -14.67
C ALA A 135 -5.32 1.78 -15.85
N VAL A 136 -4.78 0.97 -16.76
CA VAL A 136 -4.11 1.44 -17.99
C VAL A 136 -5.13 1.76 -19.09
N TYR A 137 -6.16 0.91 -19.24
CA TYR A 137 -7.10 1.01 -20.36
C TYR A 137 -8.40 1.73 -20.01
N ALA A 138 -8.70 1.94 -18.71
CA ALA A 138 -9.91 2.61 -18.28
C ALA A 138 -9.85 4.11 -18.58
N SER A 139 -10.86 4.59 -19.30
CA SER A 139 -11.07 5.98 -19.61
C SER A 139 -12.29 6.53 -18.86
N PRO A 140 -12.30 7.83 -18.52
CA PRO A 140 -13.48 8.47 -17.97
C PRO A 140 -14.60 8.47 -19.02
N GLN A 141 -15.78 8.00 -18.63
CA GLN A 141 -16.99 8.00 -19.43
C GLN A 141 -17.94 9.08 -18.93
N PRO A 142 -18.63 9.79 -19.84
CA PRO A 142 -19.67 10.73 -19.45
C PRO A 142 -20.81 9.98 -18.76
N ALA A 143 -21.20 10.43 -17.56
CA ALA A 143 -22.39 9.93 -16.89
C ALA A 143 -23.42 11.04 -16.74
N SER A 144 -24.69 10.65 -16.85
CA SER A 144 -25.87 11.53 -16.84
C SER A 144 -26.07 12.37 -15.58
N ARG A 145 -25.32 12.13 -14.50
CA ARG A 145 -25.45 12.85 -13.21
C ARG A 145 -24.15 13.54 -12.73
N GLY A 146 -23.22 13.83 -13.64
CA GLY A 146 -21.97 14.52 -13.30
C GLY A 146 -20.96 13.68 -12.52
N GLN A 147 -21.26 12.42 -12.21
CA GLN A 147 -20.31 11.47 -11.63
C GLN A 147 -19.47 10.82 -12.73
N VAL A 148 -18.15 11.07 -12.74
CA VAL A 148 -17.26 10.43 -13.71
C VAL A 148 -17.18 8.93 -13.42
N LYS A 149 -17.67 8.11 -14.35
CA LYS A 149 -17.48 6.65 -14.32
C LYS A 149 -16.21 6.30 -15.10
N TYR A 150 -15.54 5.23 -14.71
CA TYR A 150 -14.42 4.69 -15.48
C TYR A 150 -14.85 3.39 -16.14
N ALA A 151 -14.54 3.24 -17.41
CA ALA A 151 -14.79 2.01 -18.16
C ALA A 151 -13.73 1.83 -19.24
N ILE A 152 -13.63 0.61 -19.77
CA ILE A 152 -12.79 0.34 -20.93
C ILE A 152 -13.53 0.84 -22.17
N ASP A 153 -12.90 1.74 -22.94
CA ASP A 153 -13.44 2.19 -24.23
C ASP A 153 -13.53 0.98 -25.18
N GLY A 154 -14.61 0.88 -25.96
CA GLY A 154 -14.79 -0.20 -26.93
C GLY A 154 -13.63 -0.35 -27.92
N ARG A 155 -12.95 0.76 -28.27
CA ARG A 155 -11.77 0.78 -29.14
C ARG A 155 -10.55 0.11 -28.53
N SER A 156 -10.43 0.12 -27.20
CA SER A 156 -9.33 -0.52 -26.48
C SER A 156 -9.70 -1.89 -25.89
N ALA A 157 -10.94 -2.36 -26.09
CA ALA A 157 -11.43 -3.61 -25.51
C ALA A 157 -10.65 -4.86 -25.96
N HIS A 158 -10.25 -4.92 -27.23
CA HIS A 158 -9.48 -6.05 -27.75
C HIS A 158 -8.07 -6.09 -27.13
N ALA A 159 -7.36 -4.97 -27.16
CA ALA A 159 -6.04 -4.83 -26.54
C ALA A 159 -6.09 -5.09 -25.03
N TYR A 160 -7.10 -4.57 -24.34
CA TYR A 160 -7.33 -4.84 -22.92
C TYR A 160 -7.51 -6.32 -22.62
N THR A 161 -8.31 -7.03 -23.42
CA THR A 161 -8.58 -8.47 -23.22
C THR A 161 -7.33 -9.30 -23.51
N GLN A 162 -6.59 -8.96 -24.57
CA GLN A 162 -5.32 -9.58 -24.90
C GLN A 162 -4.29 -9.40 -23.76
N GLU A 163 -4.17 -8.19 -23.23
CA GLU A 163 -3.23 -7.89 -22.15
C GLU A 163 -3.61 -8.62 -20.85
N LEU A 164 -4.90 -8.72 -20.55
CA LEU A 164 -5.42 -9.50 -19.43
C LEU A 164 -5.09 -10.98 -19.55
N PHE A 165 -5.27 -11.54 -20.74
CA PHE A 165 -4.94 -12.93 -20.99
C PHE A 165 -3.42 -13.17 -20.88
N GLN A 166 -2.62 -12.36 -21.56
CA GLN A 166 -1.16 -12.51 -21.60
C GLN A 166 -0.50 -12.31 -20.22
N ARG A 167 -0.97 -11.33 -19.43
CA ARG A 167 -0.33 -11.00 -18.15
C ARG A 167 -0.95 -11.67 -16.95
N CYS A 168 -2.27 -11.84 -16.97
CA CYS A 168 -3.01 -12.34 -15.82
C CYS A 168 -3.54 -13.75 -16.01
N GLY A 169 -3.45 -14.33 -17.21
CA GLY A 169 -4.08 -15.62 -17.52
C GLY A 169 -5.61 -15.56 -17.49
N ILE A 170 -6.19 -14.36 -17.46
CA ILE A 170 -7.63 -14.17 -17.35
C ILE A 170 -8.21 -14.10 -18.77
N SER A 171 -8.77 -15.21 -19.22
CA SER A 171 -9.69 -15.22 -20.36
C SER A 171 -11.11 -14.96 -19.85
N ARG A 172 -11.81 -14.08 -20.54
CA ARG A 172 -13.18 -13.68 -20.20
C ARG A 172 -14.16 -14.84 -20.26
#